data_AF-A0A1W9LM79-F1
#
_entry.id   AF-A0A1W9LM79-F1
#
_cell.length_a   1.000
_cell.length_b   1.000
_cell.length_c   1.000
_cell.angle_alpha   90.00
_cell.angle_beta   90.00
_cell.angle_gamma   90.00
#
_symmetry.space_group_name_H-M   'P 1'
#
loop_
_entity.id
_entity.type
_entity.pdbx_description
1 polymer ?
#
loop_
_entity_poly.entity_id
_entity_poly.type
_entity_poly.pdbx_seq_one_letter_code
_entity_poly.pdbx_strand_id
1 'polypeptide(L)'
;MFLTSIVPLGYIFATLPWHLYLLEALHALGMAMVIPPWGGIFIRHAEKGKEAFCWSLESSGIGISAGVAGITGGLIAKAFGFLPLFLGVSILTMTATFLLFLIRKELLTKGKVILIPKQY
;
A
#
# COMPACT_ATOMS: atom_id res chain seq x y z
N MET A 1 1.71 -6.82 0.05
CA MET A 1 0.69 -6.48 -0.97
C MET A 1 -0.23 -7.66 -1.27
N PHE A 2 0.27 -8.85 -1.64
CA PHE A 2 -0.62 -10.00 -1.84
C PHE A 2 -1.37 -10.43 -0.56
N LEU A 3 -0.64 -10.61 0.55
CA LEU A 3 -1.23 -10.96 1.85
C LEU A 3 -2.28 -9.94 2.31
N THR A 4 -2.01 -8.65 2.13
CA THR A 4 -2.91 -7.56 2.52
C THR A 4 -4.17 -7.48 1.65
N SER A 5 -4.12 -7.93 0.40
CA SER A 5 -5.26 -7.87 -0.54
C SER A 5 -6.35 -8.91 -0.23
N ILE A 6 -6.00 -9.99 0.46
CA ILE A 6 -6.93 -11.08 0.83
C ILE A 6 -7.71 -10.72 2.12
N VAL A 7 -7.14 -9.88 2.99
CA VAL A 7 -7.76 -9.55 4.29
C VAL A 7 -9.16 -8.95 4.17
N PRO A 8 -9.45 -7.99 3.26
CA PRO A 8 -10.78 -7.41 3.19
C PRO A 8 -11.86 -8.40 2.76
N LEU A 9 -11.52 -9.46 2.02
CA LEU A 9 -12.45 -10.56 1.73
C LEU A 9 -12.83 -11.32 3.00
N GLY A 10 -11.91 -11.41 3.96
CA GLY A 10 -12.16 -12.03 5.27
C GLY A 10 -13.20 -11.27 6.09
N TYR A 11 -13.31 -9.94 5.95
CA TYR A 11 -14.31 -9.15 6.67
C TYR A 11 -15.75 -9.51 6.26
N ILE A 12 -15.95 -10.09 5.07
CA ILE A 12 -17.28 -10.54 4.61
C ILE A 12 -17.82 -11.68 5.50
N PHE A 13 -16.94 -12.52 6.04
CA PHE A 13 -17.30 -13.67 6.87
C PHE A 13 -17.23 -13.36 8.38
N ALA A 14 -16.94 -12.12 8.76
CA ALA A 14 -16.75 -11.74 10.16
C ALA A 14 -18.09 -11.52 10.88
N THR A 15 -18.52 -12.51 11.65
CA THR A 15 -19.75 -12.41 12.48
C THR A 15 -19.50 -11.85 13.88
N LEU A 16 -18.29 -12.01 14.43
CA LEU A 16 -17.91 -11.54 15.76
C LEU A 16 -16.80 -10.48 15.69
N PRO A 17 -16.75 -9.51 16.64
CA PRO A 17 -15.71 -8.48 16.68
C PRO A 17 -14.27 -9.04 16.70
N TRP A 18 -14.05 -10.18 17.36
CA TRP A 18 -12.74 -10.84 17.44
C TRP A 18 -12.16 -11.24 16.08
N HIS A 19 -13.01 -11.57 15.09
CA HIS A 19 -12.55 -11.88 13.73
C HIS A 19 -11.92 -10.64 13.06
N LEU A 20 -12.45 -9.45 13.32
CA LEU A 20 -11.93 -8.20 12.76
C LEU A 20 -10.53 -7.90 13.29
N TYR A 21 -10.31 -8.06 14.60
CA TYR A 21 -8.99 -7.85 15.20
C TYR A 21 -7.93 -8.81 14.67
N LEU A 22 -8.29 -10.09 14.48
CA LEU A 22 -7.39 -11.08 13.91
C LEU A 22 -7.04 -10.75 12.45
N LEU A 23 -8.04 -10.38 11.65
CA LEU A 23 -7.86 -9.96 10.26
C LEU A 23 -6.99 -8.70 10.17
N GLU A 24 -7.22 -7.72 11.04
CA GLU A 24 -6.41 -6.49 11.10
C GLU A 24 -4.97 -6.79 11.49
N ALA A 25 -4.74 -7.72 12.42
CA ALA A 25 -3.38 -8.16 12.76
C ALA A 25 -2.66 -8.79 11.56
N LEU A 26 -3.35 -9.61 10.76
CA LEU A 26 -2.80 -10.17 9.52
C LEU A 26 -2.51 -9.08 8.46
N HIS A 27 -3.39 -8.09 8.35
CA HIS A 27 -3.17 -6.94 7.48
C HIS A 27 -1.93 -6.15 7.90
N ALA A 28 -1.80 -5.86 9.19
CA ALA A 28 -0.66 -5.14 9.76
C ALA A 28 0.66 -5.90 9.53
N LEU A 29 0.67 -7.22 9.69
CA LEU A 29 1.83 -8.06 9.35
C LEU A 29 2.20 -7.93 7.88
N GLY A 30 1.21 -8.00 6.98
CA GLY A 30 1.44 -7.80 5.56
C GLY A 30 2.00 -6.41 5.22
N MET A 31 1.55 -5.36 5.92
CA MET A 31 2.06 -4.00 5.76
C MET A 31 3.47 -3.83 6.32
N ALA A 32 3.79 -4.46 7.44
CA ALA A 32 5.14 -4.47 8.01
C ALA A 32 6.18 -5.05 7.03
N MET A 33 5.78 -6.00 6.18
CA MET A 33 6.63 -6.53 5.11
C MET A 33 6.76 -5.59 3.91
N VAL A 34 5.84 -4.64 3.71
CA VAL A 34 5.80 -3.76 2.53
C VAL A 34 6.53 -2.44 2.79
N ILE A 35 6.39 -1.88 3.98
CA ILE A 35 6.89 -0.54 4.30
C ILE A 35 8.42 -0.43 4.10
N PRO A 36 9.26 -1.35 4.63
CA PRO A 36 10.72 -1.23 4.47
C PRO A 36 11.19 -1.36 3.01
N PRO A 37 10.73 -2.35 2.22
CA PRO A 37 11.07 -2.44 0.79
C PRO A 37 10.60 -1.24 -0.03
N TRP A 38 9.41 -0.68 0.27
CA TRP A 38 8.90 0.50 -0.42
C TRP A 38 9.83 1.70 -0.24
N GLY A 39 10.25 1.99 0.99
CA GLY A 39 11.19 3.07 1.27
C GLY A 39 12.54 2.90 0.54
N GLY A 40 13.06 1.67 0.47
CA GLY A 40 14.29 1.37 -0.26
C GLY A 40 14.18 1.60 -1.78
N ILE A 41 13.05 1.19 -2.38
CA ILE A 41 12.79 1.42 -3.81
C ILE A 41 12.60 2.91 -4.09
N PHE A 42 11.88 3.62 -3.22
CA PHE A 42 11.57 5.04 -3.38
C PHE A 42 12.85 5.89 -3.36
N ILE A 43 13.72 5.72 -2.36
CA ILE A 43 14.98 6.49 -2.24
C ILE A 43 15.90 6.24 -3.44
N ARG A 44 15.94 5.03 -4.00
CA ARG A 44 16.74 4.72 -5.20
C ARG A 44 16.30 5.50 -6.44
N HIS A 45 15.01 5.87 -6.50
CA HIS A 45 14.42 6.60 -7.62
C HIS A 45 14.24 8.10 -7.31
N ALA A 46 14.26 8.48 -6.03
CA ALA A 46 14.20 9.86 -5.59
C ALA A 46 15.41 10.68 -6.08
N GLU A 47 15.17 11.96 -6.36
CA GLU A 47 16.19 12.89 -6.82
C GLU A 47 17.10 13.30 -5.65
N LYS A 48 18.41 13.09 -5.79
CA LYS A 48 19.39 13.50 -4.79
C LYS A 48 19.33 15.02 -4.59
N GLY A 49 19.28 15.48 -3.34
CA GLY A 49 19.18 16.91 -3.01
C GLY A 49 17.75 17.47 -2.93
N LYS A 50 16.73 16.68 -3.32
CA LYS A 50 15.30 17.04 -3.15
C LYS A 50 14.53 15.97 -2.35
N GLU A 51 15.23 15.17 -1.55
CA GLU A 51 14.65 14.05 -0.82
C GLU A 51 13.48 14.48 0.07
N ALA A 52 13.64 15.57 0.82
CA ALA A 52 12.58 16.12 1.67
C ALA A 52 11.32 16.52 0.87
N PHE A 53 11.51 17.07 -0.35
CA PHE A 53 10.39 17.40 -1.23
C PHE A 53 9.72 16.15 -1.80
N CYS A 54 10.49 15.15 -2.24
CA CYS A 54 9.94 13.88 -2.73
C CYS A 54 9.14 13.15 -1.65
N TRP A 55 9.68 13.05 -0.42
CA TRP A 55 8.97 12.46 0.71
C TRP A 55 7.73 13.28 1.11
N SER A 56 7.81 14.61 1.08
CA SER A 56 6.64 15.47 1.33
C SER A 56 5.54 15.25 0.29
N LEU A 57 5.89 15.11 -0.99
CA LEU A 57 4.93 14.83 -2.05
C LEU A 57 4.29 13.44 -1.87
N GLU A 58 5.09 12.43 -1.51
CA GLU A 58 4.61 11.07 -1.24
C GLU A 58 3.64 11.06 -0.05
N SER A 59 4.01 11.66 1.07
CA SER A 59 3.18 11.72 2.26
C SER A 59 1.90 12.53 2.04
N SER A 60 1.98 13.62 1.26
CA SER A 60 0.79 14.39 0.86
C SER A 60 -0.13 13.55 -0.03
N GLY A 61 0.44 12.79 -0.97
CA GLY A 61 -0.32 11.87 -1.82
C GLY A 61 -1.03 10.80 -1.01
N ILE A 62 -0.34 10.18 -0.04
CA ILE A 62 -0.95 9.22 0.89
C ILE A 62 -2.09 9.89 1.68
N GLY A 63 -1.85 11.07 2.27
CA GLY A 63 -2.86 11.78 3.05
C GLY A 63 -4.12 12.13 2.24
N ILE A 64 -3.94 12.67 1.03
CA ILE A 64 -5.05 13.00 0.13
C ILE A 64 -5.81 11.72 -0.26
N SER A 65 -5.10 10.65 -0.64
CA SER A 65 -5.73 9.40 -1.02
C SER A 65 -6.51 8.76 0.14
N ALA A 66 -5.98 8.83 1.36
CA ALA A 66 -6.66 8.35 2.56
C ALA A 66 -7.92 9.16 2.87
N GLY A 67 -7.86 10.49 2.72
CA GLY A 67 -9.02 11.37 2.88
C GLY A 67 -10.12 11.06 1.86
N VAL A 68 -9.76 10.96 0.58
CA VAL A 68 -10.70 10.61 -0.50
C VAL A 68 -11.29 9.23 -0.25
N ALA A 69 -10.47 8.22 0.05
CA ALA A 69 -10.90 6.86 0.33
C ALA A 69 -11.85 6.80 1.53
N GLY A 70 -11.59 7.58 2.59
CA GLY A 70 -12.46 7.68 3.76
C GLY A 70 -13.82 8.28 3.43
N ILE A 71 -13.86 9.36 2.64
CA ILE A 71 -15.11 10.00 2.20
C ILE A 71 -15.91 9.04 1.32
N THR A 72 -15.29 8.49 0.26
CA THR A 72 -15.98 7.59 -0.67
C THR A 72 -16.38 6.29 0.02
N GLY A 73 -15.52 5.74 0.86
CA GLY A 73 -15.78 4.52 1.60
C GLY A 73 -16.92 4.69 2.61
N GLY A 74 -16.92 5.79 3.36
CA GLY A 74 -18.02 6.11 4.29
C GLY A 74 -19.36 6.29 3.56
N LEU A 75 -19.36 6.96 2.41
CA LEU A 75 -20.58 7.16 1.62
C LEU A 75 -21.13 5.84 1.07
N ILE A 76 -20.25 4.98 0.53
CA ILE A 76 -20.63 3.66 0.02
C ILE A 76 -21.15 2.77 1.16
N ALA A 77 -20.45 2.74 2.30
CA ALA A 77 -20.85 1.96 3.46
C ALA A 77 -22.22 2.40 4.00
N LYS A 78 -22.48 3.71 4.02
CA LYS A 78 -23.78 4.27 4.45
C LYS A 78 -24.91 3.94 3.49
N ALA A 79 -24.67 3.96 2.18
CA ALA A 79 -25.71 3.79 1.16
C ALA A 79 -25.99 2.32 0.80
N PHE A 80 -24.94 1.50 0.68
CA PHE A 80 -25.01 0.12 0.17
C PHE A 80 -24.53 -0.93 1.19
N GLY A 81 -24.11 -0.50 2.38
CA GLY A 81 -23.55 -1.39 3.39
C GLY A 81 -22.07 -1.74 3.15
N PHE A 82 -21.52 -2.57 4.03
CA PHE A 82 -20.09 -2.92 4.03
C PHE A 82 -19.69 -3.99 2.99
N LEU A 83 -20.65 -4.79 2.50
CA LEU A 83 -20.36 -5.87 1.55
C LEU A 83 -19.73 -5.36 0.22
N PRO A 84 -20.34 -4.39 -0.51
CA PRO A 84 -19.75 -3.87 -1.74
C PRO A 84 -18.48 -3.07 -1.48
N LEU A 85 -18.33 -2.47 -0.28
CA LEU A 85 -17.12 -1.78 0.12
C LEU A 85 -15.92 -2.75 0.17
N PHE A 86 -16.06 -3.85 0.91
CA PHE A 86 -14.98 -4.82 1.06
C PHE A 86 -14.63 -5.50 -0.26
N LEU A 87 -15.62 -5.86 -1.08
CA LEU A 87 -15.39 -6.39 -2.43
C LEU A 87 -14.64 -5.39 -3.31
N GLY A 88 -15.06 -4.11 -3.32
CA GLY A 88 -14.40 -3.07 -4.10
C GLY A 88 -12.94 -2.86 -3.68
N VAL A 89 -12.68 -2.78 -2.38
CA VAL A 89 -11.32 -2.64 -1.83
C VAL A 89 -10.45 -3.85 -2.18
N SER A 90 -10.99 -5.07 -2.09
CA SER A 90 -10.25 -6.28 -2.50
C SER A 90 -9.91 -6.31 -3.99
N ILE A 91 -10.84 -5.92 -4.87
CA ILE A 91 -10.58 -5.85 -6.31
C ILE A 91 -9.50 -4.81 -6.61
N LEU A 92 -9.60 -3.62 -6.01
CA LEU A 92 -8.62 -2.54 -6.20
C LEU A 92 -7.23 -2.94 -5.71
N THR A 93 -7.12 -3.52 -4.52
CA THR A 93 -5.83 -3.95 -3.94
C THR A 93 -5.21 -5.13 -4.71
N MET A 94 -6.04 -6.05 -5.21
CA MET A 94 -5.57 -7.15 -6.05
C MET A 94 -5.08 -6.64 -7.41
N THR A 95 -5.79 -5.68 -8.00
CA THR A 95 -5.37 -5.00 -9.24
C THR A 95 -4.04 -4.26 -9.02
N ALA A 96 -3.91 -3.50 -7.92
CA ALA A 96 -2.66 -2.82 -7.58
C ALA A 96 -1.49 -3.80 -7.39
N THR A 97 -1.72 -4.93 -6.70
CA THR A 97 -0.72 -5.99 -6.53
C THR A 97 -0.31 -6.59 -7.88
N PHE A 98 -1.27 -6.81 -8.79
CA PHE A 98 -1.02 -7.32 -10.12
C PHE A 98 -0.21 -6.34 -10.97
N LEU A 99 -0.55 -5.04 -10.96
CA LEU A 99 0.25 -4.01 -11.63
C LEU A 99 1.67 -3.97 -11.08
N LEU A 100 1.84 -4.01 -9.76
CA LEU A 100 3.16 -4.01 -9.11
C LEU A 100 3.99 -5.21 -9.53
N PHE A 101 3.36 -6.38 -9.68
CA PHE A 101 4.01 -7.58 -10.18
C PHE A 101 4.45 -7.45 -11.65
N LEU A 102 3.68 -6.77 -12.49
CA LEU A 102 4.02 -6.53 -13.90
C LEU A 102 5.23 -5.59 -14.03
N ILE A 103 5.25 -4.50 -13.27
CA ILE A 103 6.35 -3.51 -13.31
C ILE A 103 7.56 -3.90 -12.44
N ARG A 104 7.54 -5.06 -11.77
CA ARG A 104 8.61 -5.50 -10.85
C ARG A 104 10.00 -5.44 -11.49
N LYS A 105 10.11 -5.71 -12.78
CA LYS A 105 11.40 -5.73 -13.50
C LYS A 105 11.95 -4.33 -13.68
N GLU A 106 11.09 -3.36 -13.94
CA GLU A 106 11.43 -1.93 -14.05
C GLU A 106 11.78 -1.36 -12.67
N LEU A 107 10.99 -1.69 -11.63
CA LEU A 107 11.22 -1.23 -10.25
C LEU A 107 12.57 -1.70 -9.67
N LEU A 108 13.02 -2.89 -10.04
CA LEU A 108 14.30 -3.44 -9.57
C LEU A 108 15.49 -3.01 -10.43
N THR A 109 15.24 -2.51 -11.65
CA THR A 109 16.27 -2.08 -12.59
C THR A 109 16.54 -0.58 -12.49
N LYS A 110 17.60 -0.21 -11.79
CA LYS A 110 18.39 0.99 -12.09
C LYS A 110 19.83 0.54 -12.29
N GLY A 111 20.32 0.69 -13.52
CA GLY A 111 21.59 0.15 -14.01
C GLY A 111 22.79 0.42 -13.08
N LYS A 112 23.76 -0.50 -13.15
CA LYS A 112 25.12 -0.48 -12.58
C LYS A 112 25.24 0.29 -11.26
N VAL A 113 25.41 -0.47 -10.18
CA VAL A 113 25.98 0.01 -8.92
C VAL A 113 27.25 0.81 -9.23
N ILE A 114 27.16 2.13 -9.31
CA ILE A 114 28.33 2.99 -9.24
C ILE A 114 28.73 2.95 -7.78
N LEU A 115 29.77 2.16 -7.49
CA LEU A 115 30.51 2.18 -6.25
C LEU A 115 30.90 3.63 -5.98
N ILE A 116 30.19 4.32 -5.09
CA ILE A 116 30.64 5.62 -4.60
C ILE A 116 31.83 5.32 -3.69
N PRO A 117 33.07 5.73 -4.02
CA PRO A 117 34.19 5.51 -3.15
C PRO A 117 33.95 6.25 -1.85
N LYS A 118 34.09 5.52 -0.74
CA LYS A 118 34.02 6.01 0.63
C LYS A 118 35.06 7.12 0.79
N GLN A 119 34.64 8.38 0.83
CA GLN A 119 35.52 9.47 1.24
C GLN A 119 35.60 9.45 2.77
N TYR A 120 36.82 9.23 3.25
CA TYR A 120 37.24 9.20 4.65
C TYR A 120 37.30 10.61 5.22
#